data_AF-A0A9D2I0G1-F1
#
_entry.id   AF-A0A9D2I0G1-F1
#
_cell.length_a   1.000
_cell.length_b   1.000
_cell.length_c   1.000
_cell.angle_alpha   90.00
_cell.angle_beta   90.00
_cell.angle_gamma   90.00
#
_symmetry.space_group_name_H-M   'P 1'
#
loop_
_entity.id
_entity.type
_entity.pdbx_description
1 polymer ?
#
loop_
_entity_poly.entity_id
_entity_poly.type
_entity_poly.pdbx_seq_one_letter_code
_entity_poly.pdbx_strand_id
1 'polypeptide(L)'
;FDHVYIPSREDWETLATNVREHGLYNSYRQAIAPTGSISYINESTASIHPIIQKIEERVEGSRGKVYYPAPYMSEDTIPYYTSAYDIDQRRIIDVYAAAQKHVDQGMSLTLFTRSEFKPGMYEWKTDPKYLTKKTTRDLNMFRNYAWTQGIKSLYYVRTFTDDAEISSVNECESCSI
;
A
#
# COMPACT_ATOMS: atom_id res chain seq x y z
N PHE A 1 -14.20 -14.03 -14.33
CA PHE A 1 -12.87 -14.43 -14.85
C PHE A 1 -13.01 -15.43 -16.00
N ASP A 2 -14.20 -15.54 -16.59
CA ASP A 2 -14.59 -16.69 -17.41
C ASP A 2 -13.90 -16.72 -18.77
N HIS A 3 -13.24 -15.61 -19.14
CA HIS A 3 -12.47 -15.45 -20.38
C HIS A 3 -10.97 -15.23 -20.13
N VAL A 4 -10.51 -15.32 -18.88
CA VAL A 4 -9.09 -15.18 -18.54
C VAL A 4 -8.57 -16.56 -18.18
N TYR A 5 -7.61 -17.04 -18.96
CA TYR A 5 -6.93 -18.28 -18.68
C TYR A 5 -6.07 -18.16 -17.41
N ILE A 6 -6.29 -19.09 -16.46
CA ILE A 6 -5.54 -19.16 -15.20
C ILE A 6 -4.55 -20.32 -15.32
N PRO A 7 -3.23 -20.06 -15.24
CA PRO A 7 -2.22 -21.12 -15.35
C PRO A 7 -2.42 -22.24 -14.32
N SER A 8 -2.46 -23.47 -14.82
CA SER A 8 -2.57 -24.69 -14.03
C SER A 8 -1.20 -25.22 -13.60
N ARG A 9 -1.20 -26.32 -12.84
CA ARG A 9 0.04 -26.98 -12.42
C ARG A 9 0.86 -27.50 -13.61
N GLU A 10 0.18 -28.03 -14.63
CA GLU A 10 0.82 -28.58 -15.84
C GLU A 10 1.56 -27.48 -16.63
N ASP A 11 1.00 -26.27 -16.66
CA ASP A 11 1.62 -25.13 -17.31
C ASP A 11 2.90 -24.69 -16.58
N TRP A 12 2.90 -24.74 -15.25
CA TRP A 12 4.09 -24.49 -14.44
C TRP A 12 5.17 -25.56 -14.62
N GLU A 13 4.79 -26.83 -14.77
CA GLU A 13 5.72 -27.93 -15.05
C GLU A 13 6.37 -27.77 -16.44
N THR A 14 5.56 -27.42 -17.43
CA THR A 14 6.03 -27.09 -18.79
C THR A 14 6.98 -25.91 -18.79
N LEU A 15 6.61 -24.80 -18.12
CA LEU A 15 7.46 -23.62 -17.98
C LEU A 15 8.78 -23.95 -17.28
N ALA A 16 8.76 -24.78 -16.24
CA ALA A 16 9.97 -25.19 -15.52
C ALA A 16 10.92 -26.00 -16.42
N THR A 17 10.41 -26.84 -17.33
CA THR A 17 11.22 -27.54 -18.33
C THR A 17 11.86 -26.57 -19.31
N ASN A 18 11.08 -25.63 -19.87
CA ASN A 18 11.58 -24.63 -20.81
C ASN A 18 12.66 -23.73 -20.18
N VAL A 19 12.49 -23.33 -18.91
CA VAL A 19 13.50 -22.53 -18.19
C VAL A 19 14.80 -23.31 -17.96
N ARG A 20 14.74 -24.63 -17.76
CA ARG A 20 15.97 -25.45 -17.62
C ARG A 20 16.71 -25.59 -18.95
N GLU A 21 15.99 -25.67 -20.07
CA GLU A 21 16.59 -25.81 -21.40
C GLU A 21 17.17 -24.49 -21.91
N HIS A 22 16.44 -23.38 -21.76
CA HIS A 22 16.78 -22.10 -22.39
C HIS A 22 17.32 -21.05 -21.42
N GLY A 23 17.18 -21.25 -20.11
CA GLY A 23 17.52 -20.27 -19.10
C GLY A 23 16.54 -19.09 -19.03
N LEU A 24 16.96 -18.03 -18.33
CA LEU A 24 16.27 -16.74 -18.26
C LEU A 24 17.26 -15.62 -18.58
N TYR A 25 16.81 -14.60 -19.31
CA TYR A 25 17.64 -13.45 -19.64
C TYR A 25 17.85 -12.50 -18.45
N ASN A 26 16.78 -12.26 -17.68
CA ASN A 26 16.78 -11.35 -16.55
C ASN A 26 16.91 -12.13 -15.23
N SER A 27 17.85 -11.71 -14.37
CA SER A 27 18.01 -12.26 -13.02
C SER A 27 16.85 -11.90 -12.09
N TYR A 28 16.22 -10.74 -12.30
CA TYR A 28 15.06 -10.24 -11.56
C TYR A 28 14.07 -9.57 -12.52
N ARG A 29 12.77 -9.63 -12.23
CA ARG A 29 11.72 -9.20 -13.17
C ARG A 29 10.61 -8.35 -12.55
N GLN A 30 10.26 -8.56 -11.28
CA GLN A 30 9.14 -7.86 -10.64
C GLN A 30 9.59 -7.17 -9.36
N ALA A 31 9.26 -5.88 -9.28
CA ALA A 31 9.29 -5.06 -8.09
C ALA A 31 8.07 -4.14 -8.13
N ILE A 32 7.46 -3.85 -6.98
CA ILE A 32 6.32 -2.92 -6.91
C ILE A 32 6.80 -1.61 -6.26
N ALA A 33 7.05 -0.62 -7.10
CA ALA A 33 7.43 0.73 -6.68
C ALA A 33 6.19 1.56 -6.25
N PRO A 34 6.38 2.68 -5.52
CA PRO A 34 5.31 3.65 -5.39
C PRO A 34 5.11 4.35 -6.73
N THR A 35 3.85 4.54 -7.14
CA THR A 35 3.50 5.29 -8.36
C THR A 35 2.97 6.65 -7.95
N GLY A 36 3.83 7.67 -8.03
CA GLY A 36 3.49 9.03 -7.63
C GLY A 36 2.68 9.75 -8.71
N SER A 37 3.34 10.64 -9.43
CA SER A 37 2.72 11.44 -10.49
C SER A 37 2.17 10.61 -11.65
N ILE A 38 2.81 9.49 -11.99
CA ILE A 38 2.38 8.62 -13.10
C ILE A 38 1.00 8.00 -12.87
N SER A 39 0.60 7.81 -11.61
CA SER A 39 -0.72 7.25 -11.28
C SER A 39 -1.86 8.18 -11.70
N TYR A 40 -1.65 9.49 -11.63
CA TYR A 40 -2.62 10.50 -12.10
C TYR A 40 -2.79 10.46 -13.62
N ILE A 41 -1.67 10.33 -14.35
CA ILE A 41 -1.68 10.23 -15.83
C ILE A 41 -2.44 8.98 -16.27
N ASN A 42 -2.30 7.88 -15.52
CA ASN A 42 -2.92 6.60 -15.83
C ASN A 42 -4.32 6.42 -15.21
N GLU A 43 -4.88 7.45 -14.58
CA GLU A 43 -6.17 7.39 -13.86
C GLU A 43 -6.28 6.16 -12.94
N SER A 44 -5.24 5.94 -12.12
CA SER A 44 -5.12 4.78 -11.24
C SER A 44 -4.80 5.21 -9.82
N THR A 45 -5.16 4.37 -8.85
CA THR A 45 -4.73 4.58 -7.46
C THR A 45 -3.24 4.28 -7.32
N ALA A 46 -2.57 4.93 -6.35
CA ALA A 46 -1.14 4.75 -6.16
C ALA A 46 -0.78 3.33 -5.70
N SER A 47 -0.02 2.60 -6.52
CA SER A 47 0.42 1.23 -6.25
C SER A 47 -0.73 0.27 -5.91
N ILE A 48 -0.44 -0.80 -5.17
CA ILE A 48 -1.44 -1.73 -4.62
C ILE A 48 -1.95 -1.28 -3.24
N HIS A 49 -1.70 -0.03 -2.85
CA HIS A 49 -2.20 0.55 -1.60
C HIS A 49 -3.68 0.93 -1.70
N PRO A 50 -4.39 0.97 -0.56
CA PRO A 50 -5.64 1.71 -0.49
C PRO A 50 -5.41 3.21 -0.72
N ILE A 51 -6.45 3.91 -1.18
CA ILE A 51 -6.40 5.37 -1.35
C ILE A 51 -6.12 6.08 -0.03
N ILE A 52 -5.44 7.23 -0.09
CA ILE A 52 -5.16 8.04 1.10
C ILE A 52 -6.34 8.96 1.43
N GLN A 53 -6.90 9.60 0.40
CA GLN A 53 -8.07 10.48 0.48
C GLN A 53 -9.02 10.17 -0.68
N LYS A 54 -10.32 10.38 -0.48
CA LYS A 54 -11.32 10.22 -1.55
C LYS A 54 -11.15 11.28 -2.64
N ILE A 55 -10.80 12.50 -2.23
CA ILE A 55 -10.44 13.61 -3.09
C ILE A 55 -9.12 14.14 -2.56
N GLU A 56 -8.07 14.03 -3.36
CA GLU A 56 -6.76 14.58 -3.01
C GLU A 56 -6.72 16.08 -3.32
N GLU A 57 -6.29 16.87 -2.34
CA GLU A 57 -5.99 18.28 -2.55
C GLU A 57 -4.49 18.46 -2.82
N ARG A 58 -4.15 19.12 -3.92
CA ARG A 58 -2.77 19.44 -4.32
C ARG A 58 -2.61 20.93 -4.53
N VAL A 59 -1.52 21.51 -4.06
CA VAL A 59 -1.16 22.90 -4.35
C VAL A 59 -0.17 22.90 -5.50
N GLU A 60 -0.58 23.40 -6.67
CA GLU A 60 0.28 23.51 -7.85
C GLU A 60 0.79 24.94 -8.04
N GLY A 61 1.89 25.28 -7.35
CA GLY A 61 2.61 26.54 -7.55
C GLY A 61 1.70 27.78 -7.59
N SER A 62 1.77 28.55 -8.68
CA SER A 62 0.95 29.75 -8.90
C SER A 62 -0.49 29.48 -9.35
N ARG A 63 -0.84 28.22 -9.67
CA ARG A 63 -2.17 27.84 -10.18
C ARG A 63 -3.20 27.59 -9.07
N GLY A 64 -2.78 27.56 -7.81
CA GLY A 64 -3.67 27.38 -6.66
C GLY A 64 -3.90 25.89 -6.33
N LYS A 65 -5.10 25.58 -5.82
CA LYS A 65 -5.48 24.23 -5.37
C LYS A 65 -6.13 23.44 -6.50
N VAL A 66 -5.68 22.20 -6.68
CA VAL A 66 -6.24 21.20 -7.60
C VAL A 66 -6.84 20.08 -6.77
N TYR A 67 -8.05 19.65 -7.13
CA TYR A 67 -8.76 18.56 -6.47
C TYR A 67 -8.83 17.35 -7.41
N TYR A 68 -8.32 16.22 -6.95
CA TYR A 68 -8.26 14.98 -7.73
C TYR A 68 -9.08 13.88 -7.04
N PRO A 69 -10.31 13.57 -7.52
CA PRO A 69 -11.09 12.47 -6.98
C PRO A 69 -10.44 11.13 -7.31
N ALA A 70 -10.59 10.15 -6.42
CA ALA A 70 -10.11 8.79 -6.66
C ALA A 70 -10.71 8.22 -7.97
N PRO A 71 -9.93 7.52 -8.81
CA PRO A 71 -10.42 6.98 -10.07
C PRO A 71 -11.63 6.06 -9.88
N TYR A 72 -12.61 6.16 -10.79
CA TYR A 72 -13.88 5.40 -10.78
C TYR A 72 -14.81 5.65 -9.57
N MET A 73 -14.54 6.67 -8.76
CA MET A 73 -15.44 7.07 -7.67
C MET A 73 -16.68 7.78 -8.22
N SER A 74 -17.86 7.27 -7.86
CA SER A 74 -19.18 7.83 -8.14
C SER A 74 -20.04 7.75 -6.88
N GLU A 75 -21.23 8.37 -6.88
CA GLU A 75 -22.15 8.32 -5.74
C GLU A 75 -22.42 6.89 -5.25
N ASP A 76 -22.56 5.95 -6.18
CA ASP A 76 -22.81 4.54 -5.90
C ASP A 76 -21.55 3.81 -5.37
N THR A 77 -20.36 4.21 -5.77
CA THR A 77 -19.11 3.50 -5.44
C THR A 77 -18.35 4.10 -4.25
N ILE A 78 -18.69 5.31 -3.79
CA ILE A 78 -18.09 5.99 -2.62
C ILE A 78 -17.92 5.08 -1.38
N PRO A 79 -18.85 4.16 -1.05
CA PRO A 79 -18.68 3.26 0.09
C PRO A 79 -17.47 2.30 0.00
N TYR A 80 -17.00 1.99 -1.20
CA TYR A 80 -15.85 1.10 -1.43
C TYR A 80 -14.49 1.80 -1.23
N TYR A 81 -14.47 3.13 -1.19
CA TYR A 81 -13.25 3.93 -1.04
C TYR A 81 -13.00 4.26 0.43
N THR A 82 -12.28 3.38 1.13
CA THR A 82 -11.84 3.62 2.51
C THR A 82 -10.40 4.13 2.53
N SER A 83 -10.14 5.21 3.28
CA SER A 83 -8.79 5.75 3.45
C SER A 83 -7.86 4.72 4.10
N ALA A 84 -6.61 4.64 3.63
CA ALA A 84 -5.57 3.79 4.20
C ALA A 84 -5.33 4.05 5.70
N TYR A 85 -5.57 5.27 6.17
CA TYR A 85 -5.47 5.64 7.60
C TYR A 85 -6.60 5.06 8.46
N ASP A 86 -7.68 4.62 7.83
CA ASP A 86 -8.88 4.12 8.48
C ASP A 86 -9.02 2.59 8.37
N ILE A 87 -8.02 1.94 7.80
CA ILE A 87 -7.94 0.49 7.64
C ILE A 87 -6.98 -0.07 8.69
N ASP A 88 -7.33 -1.23 9.28
CA ASP A 88 -6.41 -2.00 10.12
C ASP A 88 -5.16 -2.34 9.31
N GLN A 89 -4.00 -1.86 9.77
CA GLN A 89 -2.74 -1.99 9.04
C GLN A 89 -2.35 -3.46 8.79
N ARG A 90 -2.83 -4.40 9.61
CA ARG A 90 -2.64 -5.84 9.38
C ARG A 90 -3.25 -6.27 8.05
N ARG A 91 -4.41 -5.72 7.66
CA ARG A 91 -5.04 -6.05 6.37
C ARG A 91 -4.23 -5.55 5.18
N ILE A 92 -3.63 -4.37 5.28
CA ILE A 92 -2.73 -3.85 4.25
C ILE A 92 -1.49 -4.76 4.15
N ILE A 93 -0.92 -5.14 5.30
CA ILE A 93 0.20 -6.09 5.36
C ILE A 93 -0.18 -7.44 4.72
N ASP A 94 -1.37 -7.96 4.98
CA ASP A 94 -1.84 -9.26 4.44
C ASP A 94 -1.96 -9.23 2.91
N VAL A 95 -2.45 -8.12 2.33
CA VAL A 95 -2.48 -7.94 0.87
C VAL A 95 -1.07 -7.99 0.28
N TYR A 96 -0.13 -7.29 0.91
CA TYR A 96 1.27 -7.34 0.49
C TYR A 96 1.87 -8.73 0.70
N ALA A 97 1.56 -9.44 1.79
CA ALA A 97 2.05 -10.78 2.02
C ALA A 97 1.54 -11.77 0.97
N ALA A 98 0.29 -11.61 0.52
CA ALA A 98 -0.28 -12.38 -0.59
C ALA A 98 0.45 -12.07 -1.91
N ALA A 99 0.67 -10.80 -2.24
CA ALA A 99 1.38 -10.39 -3.45
C ALA A 99 2.87 -10.80 -3.46
N GLN A 100 3.54 -10.74 -2.30
CA GLN A 100 4.98 -10.97 -2.16
C GLN A 100 5.41 -12.37 -2.62
N LYS A 101 4.51 -13.36 -2.55
CA LYS A 101 4.73 -14.74 -3.03
C LYS A 101 5.01 -14.80 -4.53
N HIS A 102 4.58 -13.79 -5.28
CA HIS A 102 4.66 -13.72 -6.74
C HIS A 102 5.61 -12.61 -7.23
N VAL A 103 6.24 -11.86 -6.32
CA VAL A 103 7.19 -10.77 -6.61
C VAL A 103 8.59 -11.18 -6.16
N ASP A 104 9.53 -11.30 -7.09
CA ASP A 104 10.89 -11.77 -6.83
C ASP A 104 11.74 -10.75 -6.07
N GLN A 105 11.57 -9.46 -6.32
CA GLN A 105 12.24 -8.38 -5.57
C GLN A 105 11.38 -7.90 -4.39
N GLY A 106 11.44 -6.60 -4.08
CA GLY A 106 10.68 -5.96 -3.00
C GLY A 106 9.44 -5.22 -3.49
N MET A 107 8.64 -4.78 -2.51
CA MET A 107 7.49 -3.92 -2.73
C MET A 107 7.52 -2.78 -1.73
N SER A 108 7.19 -1.58 -2.17
CA SER A 108 7.22 -0.39 -1.31
C SER A 108 6.00 -0.36 -0.38
N LEU A 109 6.04 -1.11 0.72
CA LEU A 109 4.96 -1.13 1.70
C LEU A 109 5.06 0.04 2.69
N THR A 110 4.15 1.01 2.58
CA THR A 110 3.95 2.08 3.56
C THR A 110 2.91 1.70 4.60
N LEU A 111 3.20 1.99 5.88
CA LEU A 111 2.22 1.95 6.96
C LEU A 111 1.55 3.33 7.10
N PHE A 112 0.22 3.34 7.13
CA PHE A 112 -0.60 4.54 7.24
C PHE A 112 -1.26 4.57 8.61
N THR A 113 -0.82 5.48 9.47
CA THR A 113 -1.31 5.55 10.84
C THR A 113 -1.89 6.92 11.15
N ARG A 114 -2.90 6.99 11.98
CA ARG A 114 -3.34 8.27 12.57
C ARG A 114 -2.57 8.54 13.85
N SER A 115 -2.44 9.80 14.23
CA SER A 115 -2.01 10.17 15.58
C SER A 115 -3.01 9.71 16.63
N GLU A 116 -4.30 9.67 16.28
CA GLU A 116 -5.36 9.05 17.05
C GLU A 116 -6.13 8.03 16.21
N PHE A 117 -6.08 6.77 16.62
CA PHE A 117 -6.85 5.69 16.00
C PHE A 117 -8.34 5.83 16.31
N LYS A 118 -9.16 5.25 15.43
CA LYS A 118 -10.60 5.13 15.72
C LYS A 118 -10.80 4.27 16.96
N PRO A 119 -11.70 4.66 17.90
CA PRO A 119 -12.00 3.86 19.07
C PRO A 119 -12.34 2.42 18.70
N GLY A 120 -11.73 1.45 19.39
CA GLY A 120 -11.97 0.02 19.14
C GLY A 120 -11.31 -0.55 17.87
N MET A 121 -10.52 0.23 17.12
CA MET A 121 -9.84 -0.26 15.91
C MET A 121 -8.85 -1.40 16.19
N TYR A 122 -8.17 -1.34 17.34
CA TYR A 122 -7.15 -2.31 17.73
C TYR A 122 -7.43 -2.84 19.13
N GLU A 123 -7.48 -4.16 19.25
CA GLU A 123 -7.89 -4.86 20.47
C GLU A 123 -6.95 -4.65 21.67
N TRP A 124 -5.69 -4.30 21.42
CA TRP A 124 -4.69 -4.05 22.47
C TRP A 124 -4.75 -2.65 23.07
N LYS A 125 -5.63 -1.77 22.55
CA LYS A 125 -5.77 -0.38 23.01
C LYS A 125 -6.76 -0.31 24.19
N THR A 126 -6.35 -0.85 25.34
CA THR A 126 -7.20 -0.96 26.54
C THR A 126 -6.87 0.06 27.62
N ASP A 127 -5.68 0.67 27.58
CA ASP A 127 -5.26 1.67 28.57
C ASP A 127 -6.08 2.97 28.39
N PRO A 128 -6.86 3.40 29.41
CA PRO A 128 -7.67 4.62 29.36
C PRO A 128 -6.89 5.87 28.93
N LYS A 129 -5.58 5.93 29.23
CA LYS A 129 -4.70 7.06 28.88
C LYS A 129 -4.32 7.09 27.40
N TYR A 130 -4.38 5.95 26.71
CA TYR A 130 -3.90 5.79 25.35
C TYR A 130 -4.90 5.02 24.45
N LEU A 131 -6.20 5.07 24.74
CA LEU A 131 -7.24 4.31 24.00
C LEU A 131 -7.21 4.56 22.50
N THR A 132 -7.00 5.81 22.09
CA THR A 132 -6.94 6.20 20.66
C THR A 132 -5.52 6.61 20.27
N LYS A 133 -4.77 7.24 21.17
CA LYS A 133 -3.45 7.81 20.87
C LYS A 133 -2.44 6.76 20.39
N LYS A 134 -1.85 6.99 19.22
CA LYS A 134 -0.76 6.16 18.68
C LYS A 134 0.47 6.24 19.56
N THR A 135 1.09 5.09 19.78
CA THR A 135 2.33 4.91 20.54
C THR A 135 3.41 4.26 19.67
N THR A 136 4.66 4.28 20.16
CA THR A 136 5.76 3.55 19.52
C THR A 136 5.57 2.03 19.60
N ARG A 137 4.88 1.53 20.64
CA ARG A 137 4.52 0.12 20.77
C ARG A 137 3.61 -0.34 19.63
N ASP A 138 2.66 0.48 19.21
CA ASP A 138 1.76 0.17 18.10
C ASP A 138 2.56 -0.02 16.79
N LEU A 139 3.54 0.85 16.52
CA LEU A 139 4.42 0.71 15.36
C LEU A 139 5.25 -0.57 15.40
N ASN A 140 5.78 -0.94 16.57
CA ASN A 140 6.51 -2.20 16.73
C ASN A 140 5.61 -3.42 16.51
N MET A 141 4.35 -3.37 16.94
CA MET A 141 3.40 -4.45 16.68
C MET A 141 3.14 -4.63 15.18
N PHE A 142 2.95 -3.55 14.42
CA PHE A 142 2.81 -3.64 12.96
C PHE A 142 4.06 -4.17 12.27
N ARG A 143 5.25 -3.72 12.69
CA ARG A 143 6.54 -4.19 12.15
C ARG A 143 6.76 -5.68 12.43
N ASN A 144 6.48 -6.13 13.65
CA ASN A 144 6.59 -7.54 14.03
C ASN A 144 5.58 -8.40 13.27
N TYR A 145 4.36 -7.90 13.06
CA TYR A 145 3.36 -8.58 12.24
C TYR A 145 3.78 -8.68 10.77
N ALA A 146 4.30 -7.60 10.18
CA ALA A 146 4.84 -7.63 8.82
C ALA A 146 5.98 -8.66 8.69
N TRP A 147 6.87 -8.71 9.68
CA TRP A 147 7.95 -9.70 9.72
C TRP A 147 7.41 -11.13 9.82
N THR A 148 6.41 -11.40 10.68
CA THR A 148 5.83 -12.74 10.81
C THR A 148 5.08 -13.19 9.55
N GLN A 149 4.53 -12.26 8.77
CA GLN A 149 3.91 -12.53 7.47
C GLN A 149 4.93 -12.70 6.32
N GLY A 150 6.23 -12.52 6.57
CA GLY A 150 7.27 -12.67 5.56
C GLY A 150 7.43 -11.49 4.60
N ILE A 151 7.01 -10.29 5.01
CA ILE A 151 7.27 -9.06 4.24
C ILE A 151 8.78 -8.80 4.16
N LYS A 152 9.29 -8.52 2.96
CA LYS A 152 10.72 -8.28 2.72
C LYS A 152 11.20 -6.91 3.21
N SER A 153 10.39 -5.86 3.03
CA SER A 153 10.76 -4.49 3.41
C SER A 153 9.54 -3.63 3.76
N LEU A 154 9.79 -2.61 4.58
CA LEU A 154 8.85 -1.51 4.84
C LEU A 154 9.48 -0.23 4.30
N TYR A 155 8.69 0.58 3.60
CA TYR A 155 9.16 1.80 2.96
C TYR A 155 9.06 3.01 3.90
N TYR A 156 7.83 3.37 4.29
CA TYR A 156 7.59 4.51 5.18
C TYR A 156 6.56 4.19 6.26
N VAL A 157 6.57 5.02 7.30
CA VAL A 157 5.45 5.18 8.23
C VAL A 157 4.91 6.59 8.04
N ARG A 158 3.73 6.71 7.43
CA ARG A 158 3.04 8.00 7.30
C ARG A 158 2.08 8.15 8.46
N THR A 159 2.17 9.31 9.13
CA THR A 159 1.26 9.66 10.21
C THR A 159 0.34 10.79 9.74
N PHE A 160 -0.96 10.61 9.88
CA PHE A 160 -1.96 11.65 9.69
C PHE A 160 -2.27 12.29 11.05
N THR A 161 -2.07 13.59 11.14
CA THR A 161 -2.54 14.46 12.24
C THR A 161 -3.78 15.21 11.75
N ASP A 162 -4.81 15.29 12.59
CA ASP A 162 -6.08 15.93 12.22
C ASP A 162 -5.96 17.46 12.01
N ASP A 163 -4.81 18.06 12.33
CA ASP A 163 -4.43 19.44 11.98
C ASP A 163 -4.06 19.62 10.49
N ALA A 164 -4.47 18.68 9.62
CA ALA A 164 -4.27 18.64 8.17
C ALA A 164 -2.82 18.57 7.66
N GLU A 165 -1.80 18.67 8.53
CA GLU A 165 -0.41 18.44 8.14
C GLU A 165 -0.10 16.94 8.05
N ILE A 166 0.15 16.44 6.83
CA ILE A 166 0.74 15.10 6.65
C ILE A 166 2.25 15.26 6.86
N SER A 167 2.76 14.88 8.03
CA SER A 167 4.21 14.81 8.23
C SER A 167 4.77 13.57 7.51
N SER A 168 5.23 13.72 6.27
CA SER A 168 6.03 12.71 5.58
C SER A 168 7.51 13.08 5.64
N VAL A 169 8.34 12.15 6.10
CA VAL A 169 9.81 12.23 5.96
C VAL A 169 10.12 11.88 4.50
N ASN A 170 9.91 12.82 3.58
CA ASN A 170 10.13 12.64 2.15
C ASN A 170 11.62 12.81 1.83
N GLU A 171 12.35 11.71 1.71
CA GLU A 171 13.62 11.61 0.98
C GLU A 171 13.65 10.29 0.21
N CYS A 172 13.01 10.26 -0.97
CA CYS A 172 13.33 9.31 -2.05
C CYS A 172 12.61 9.73 -3.34
N GLU A 173 13.04 10.84 -3.94
CA GLU A 173 12.63 11.20 -5.31
C GLU A 173 13.21 10.24 -6.37
N SER A 174 14.30 9.54 -6.06
CA SER A 174 15.03 8.73 -7.06
C SER A 174 14.47 7.32 -7.28
N CYS A 175 13.46 6.89 -6.53
CA CYS A 175 12.90 5.52 -6.58
C CYS A 175 11.37 5.46 -6.77
N SER A 176 10.73 6.60 -7.04
CA SER A 176 9.33 6.63 -7.51
C SER A 176 9.31 6.49 -9.03
N ILE A 177 8.47 5.58 -9.54
CA ILE A 177 8.19 5.45 -10.98
C ILE A 177 7.02 6.36 -11.35
#